data_AF-A0AAV3A6Z5-F1
#
_entry.id   AF-A0AAV3A6Z5-F1
#
_cell.length_a   1.000
_cell.length_b   1.000
_cell.length_c   1.000
_cell.angle_alpha   90.00
_cell.angle_beta   90.00
_cell.angle_gamma   90.00
#
_symmetry.space_group_name_H-M   'P 1'
#
loop_
_entity.id
_entity.type
_entity.pdbx_description
1 polymer ?
#
loop_
_entity_poly.entity_id
_entity_poly.type
_entity_poly.pdbx_seq_one_letter_code
_entity_poly.pdbx_strand_id
1 'polypeptide(L)'
;MKLLCSVLLLPLFFEGLLAQCPAPSNLVNDVGEKLCARMFEHSNMYFDQSCGGVYLDAMNGDDFPYMPSGWGNKISSLVVANRCTLKVWSKSGKAGNNRTFNAGVVYQLKDYANGLFGDWNDSINSYYCTCT
;
A
#
# COMPACT_ATOMS: atom_id res chain seq x y z
N MET A 1 -34.07 33.14 34.04
CA MET A 1 -33.00 32.21 33.62
C MET A 1 -33.63 30.88 33.23
N LYS A 2 -33.82 30.59 31.94
CA LYS A 2 -34.08 29.23 31.46
C LYS A 2 -33.28 29.05 30.18
N LEU A 3 -32.34 28.13 30.27
CA LEU A 3 -31.25 27.90 29.34
C LEU A 3 -31.79 27.45 27.97
N LEU A 4 -31.33 28.14 26.94
CA LEU A 4 -31.38 27.71 25.55
C LEU A 4 -30.52 26.44 25.44
N CYS A 5 -31.15 25.29 25.18
CA CYS A 5 -30.45 24.07 24.82
C CYS A 5 -30.53 23.93 23.29
N SER A 6 -29.67 24.67 22.58
CA SER A 6 -29.42 24.44 21.16
C SER A 6 -28.68 23.12 21.02
N VAL A 7 -29.42 22.07 20.67
CA VAL A 7 -28.85 20.78 20.25
C VAL A 7 -28.34 20.97 18.82
N LEU A 8 -27.06 21.33 18.68
CA LEU A 8 -26.35 21.24 17.41
C LEU A 8 -26.10 19.76 17.11
N LEU A 9 -26.97 19.16 16.30
CA LEU A 9 -26.66 17.91 15.61
C LEU A 9 -25.56 18.20 14.57
N LEU A 10 -24.32 17.89 14.94
CA LEU A 10 -23.23 17.73 13.98
C LEU A 10 -23.58 16.52 13.09
N PRO A 11 -23.70 16.69 11.76
CA PRO A 11 -23.75 15.53 10.87
C PRO A 11 -22.37 14.86 10.96
N LEU A 12 -22.29 13.74 11.65
CA LEU A 12 -21.17 12.81 11.53
C LEU A 12 -21.20 12.30 10.09
N PHE A 13 -20.43 12.95 9.22
CA PHE A 13 -20.09 12.42 7.90
C PHE A 13 -19.21 11.18 8.10
N PHE A 14 -19.82 10.05 8.47
CA PHE A 14 -19.24 8.73 8.30
C PHE A 14 -19.29 8.39 6.81
N GLU A 15 -18.42 9.02 6.03
CA GLU A 15 -18.11 8.51 4.70
C GLU A 15 -17.24 7.26 4.86
N GLY A 16 -17.91 6.11 4.84
CA GLY A 16 -17.34 4.87 4.34
C GLY A 16 -16.54 4.03 5.34
N LEU A 17 -17.25 3.11 6.00
CA LEU A 17 -16.70 1.80 6.36
C LEU A 17 -16.55 0.93 5.09
N LEU A 18 -15.89 1.47 4.07
CA LEU A 18 -15.66 0.85 2.77
C LEU A 18 -14.18 0.53 2.67
N ALA A 19 -13.86 -0.66 2.16
CA ALA A 19 -12.50 -1.19 2.07
C ALA A 19 -11.46 -0.09 1.81
N GLN A 20 -10.53 0.06 2.75
CA GLN A 20 -9.57 1.17 2.81
C GLN A 20 -8.59 1.15 1.62
N CYS A 21 -8.51 0.03 0.92
CA CYS A 21 -7.65 -0.14 -0.24
C CYS A 21 -8.23 0.57 -1.47
N PRO A 22 -7.47 1.47 -2.12
CA PRO A 22 -7.88 2.06 -3.39
C PRO A 22 -8.03 0.97 -4.45
N ALA A 23 -9.00 1.16 -5.35
CA ALA A 23 -9.20 0.24 -6.47
C ALA A 23 -8.01 0.32 -7.46
N PRO A 24 -7.46 -0.82 -7.95
CA PRO A 24 -6.38 -0.85 -8.95
C PRO A 24 -6.66 -0.05 -10.23
N SER A 25 -7.93 0.12 -10.60
CA SER A 25 -8.34 0.89 -11.79
C SER A 25 -8.29 2.40 -11.58
N ASN A 26 -8.29 2.88 -10.33
CA ASN A 26 -8.34 4.29 -9.97
C ASN A 26 -7.23 4.66 -8.97
N LEU A 27 -6.05 4.07 -9.15
CA LEU A 27 -4.89 4.33 -8.30
C LEU A 27 -4.16 5.59 -8.83
N VAL A 28 -4.40 6.71 -8.16
CA VAL A 28 -3.81 8.02 -8.49
C VAL A 28 -3.21 8.68 -7.25
N ASN A 29 -2.24 9.57 -7.47
CA ASN A 29 -1.69 10.42 -6.40
C ASN A 29 -2.59 11.64 -6.12
N ASP A 30 -2.17 12.49 -5.19
CA ASP A 30 -2.94 13.65 -4.74
C ASP A 30 -3.14 14.72 -5.82
N VAL A 31 -2.31 14.72 -6.87
CA VAL A 31 -2.43 15.62 -8.03
C VAL A 31 -3.15 14.95 -9.22
N GLY A 32 -3.61 13.71 -9.07
CA GLY A 32 -4.39 12.97 -10.07
C GLY A 32 -3.56 12.20 -11.11
N GLU A 33 -2.25 12.07 -10.93
CA GLU A 33 -1.39 11.27 -11.80
C GLU A 33 -1.55 9.79 -11.51
N LYS A 34 -1.51 8.96 -12.57
CA LYS A 34 -1.63 7.50 -12.44
C LYS A 34 -0.39 6.92 -11.78
N LEU A 35 -0.62 6.15 -10.73
CA LEU A 35 0.42 5.40 -10.03
C LEU A 35 0.60 4.02 -10.65
N CYS A 36 1.80 3.46 -10.51
CA CYS A 36 2.07 2.07 -10.83
C CYS A 36 1.69 1.17 -9.65
N ALA A 37 2.09 1.54 -8.44
CA ALA A 37 1.70 0.87 -7.21
C ALA A 37 1.69 1.83 -6.02
N ARG A 38 0.96 1.45 -4.97
CA ARG A 38 0.99 2.08 -3.64
C ARG A 38 1.28 1.01 -2.60
N MET A 39 2.29 1.24 -1.78
CA MET A 39 2.77 0.32 -0.74
C MET A 39 2.48 0.93 0.63
N PHE A 40 1.84 0.18 1.53
CA PHE A 40 1.43 0.70 2.85
C PHE A 40 2.26 0.10 3.97
N GLU A 41 2.53 0.90 5.00
CA GLU A 41 3.34 0.51 6.15
C GLU A 41 2.68 -0.58 7.03
N HIS A 42 1.35 -0.65 7.04
CA HIS A 42 0.65 -1.55 7.95
C HIS A 42 -0.43 -2.33 7.23
N SER A 43 -0.54 -3.63 7.57
CA SER A 43 -1.68 -4.46 7.26
C SER A 43 -2.50 -4.72 8.54
N ASN A 44 -3.75 -5.13 8.39
CA ASN A 44 -4.66 -5.40 9.50
C ASN A 44 -5.10 -6.86 9.48
N MET A 45 -5.53 -7.41 10.62
CA MET A 45 -6.18 -8.72 10.68
C MET A 45 -7.41 -8.81 9.76
N TYR A 46 -8.16 -7.72 9.64
CA TYR A 46 -9.26 -7.59 8.70
C TYR A 46 -8.73 -7.10 7.35
N PHE A 47 -8.93 -7.89 6.28
CA PHE A 47 -8.38 -7.59 4.95
C PHE A 47 -8.78 -6.20 4.45
N ASP A 48 -10.04 -5.84 4.59
CA ASP A 48 -10.62 -4.56 4.18
C ASP A 48 -10.03 -3.33 4.91
N GLN A 49 -9.31 -3.53 6.02
CA GLN A 49 -8.64 -2.48 6.81
C GLN A 49 -7.12 -2.44 6.61
N SER A 50 -6.58 -3.20 5.65
CA SER A 50 -5.13 -3.37 5.52
C SER A 50 -4.42 -2.29 4.71
N CYS A 51 -5.11 -1.34 4.08
CA CYS A 51 -4.48 -0.25 3.30
C CYS A 51 -4.64 1.11 3.98
N GLY A 52 -4.43 1.14 5.30
CA GLY A 52 -4.47 2.37 6.09
C GLY A 52 -3.09 2.95 6.36
N GLY A 53 -3.08 4.12 7.00
CA GLY A 53 -1.86 4.76 7.48
C GLY A 53 -1.01 5.40 6.39
N VAL A 54 0.31 5.43 6.62
CA VAL A 54 1.29 6.04 5.71
C VAL A 54 1.55 5.09 4.54
N TYR A 55 1.69 5.67 3.35
CA TYR A 55 1.97 4.94 2.11
C TYR A 55 3.14 5.52 1.33
N LEU A 56 3.76 4.66 0.52
CA LEU A 56 4.79 4.97 -0.45
C LEU A 56 4.22 4.73 -1.85
N ASP A 57 4.17 5.80 -2.64
CA ASP A 57 3.75 5.74 -4.03
C ASP A 57 4.93 5.39 -4.94
N ALA A 58 4.67 4.52 -5.92
CA ALA A 58 5.58 4.17 -6.98
C ALA A 58 4.98 4.58 -8.33
N MET A 59 5.74 5.36 -9.09
CA MET A 59 5.42 5.77 -10.45
C MET A 59 5.81 4.69 -11.47
N ASN A 60 5.29 4.81 -12.68
CA ASN A 60 5.72 3.94 -13.78
C ASN A 60 7.18 4.22 -14.13
N GLY A 61 8.00 3.16 -14.15
CA GLY A 61 9.44 3.24 -14.43
C GLY A 61 10.29 3.46 -13.19
N ASP A 62 9.69 3.64 -12.01
CA ASP A 62 10.44 3.80 -10.77
C ASP A 62 11.28 2.57 -10.49
N ASP A 63 12.57 2.83 -10.33
CA ASP A 63 13.60 1.82 -10.08
C ASP A 63 14.42 2.22 -8.86
N PHE A 64 14.06 1.66 -7.71
CA PHE A 64 14.68 1.95 -6.42
C PHE A 64 15.47 0.74 -5.94
N PRO A 65 16.79 0.69 -6.23
CA PRO A 65 17.67 -0.33 -5.66
C PRO A 65 17.84 -0.18 -4.14
N TYR A 66 17.52 0.99 -3.59
CA TYR A 66 17.49 1.24 -2.15
C TYR A 66 16.16 1.91 -1.80
N MET A 67 15.50 1.43 -0.74
CA MET A 67 14.28 2.08 -0.26
C MET A 67 14.51 3.55 0.12
N PRO A 68 13.52 4.43 -0.13
CA PRO A 68 13.52 5.76 0.45
C PRO A 68 13.73 5.71 1.97
N SER A 69 14.32 6.76 2.52
CA SER A 69 14.66 6.82 3.95
C SER A 69 13.43 6.50 4.81
N GLY A 70 13.60 5.59 5.76
CA GLY A 70 12.55 5.16 6.66
C GLY A 70 11.64 4.05 6.14
N TRP A 71 11.74 3.60 4.88
CA TRP A 71 10.81 2.62 4.29
C TRP A 71 11.30 1.17 4.19
N GLY A 72 12.59 0.93 4.41
CA GLY A 72 13.13 -0.43 4.41
C GLY A 72 12.47 -1.28 5.50
N ASN A 73 12.04 -2.49 5.13
CA ASN A 73 11.40 -3.44 6.04
C ASN A 73 10.11 -2.90 6.72
N LYS A 74 9.28 -2.17 5.97
CA LYS A 74 8.04 -1.60 6.51
C LYS A 74 6.78 -1.97 5.74
N ILE A 75 6.90 -2.43 4.50
CA ILE A 75 5.71 -2.64 3.69
C ILE A 75 5.00 -3.90 4.15
N SER A 76 3.72 -3.77 4.49
CA SER A 76 2.88 -4.85 5.00
C SER A 76 1.68 -5.15 4.08
N SER A 77 1.29 -4.22 3.20
CA SER A 77 0.26 -4.42 2.17
C SER A 77 0.54 -3.53 0.96
N LEU A 78 -0.06 -3.81 -0.20
CA LEU A 78 0.14 -3.02 -1.41
C LEU A 78 -1.02 -3.13 -2.41
N VAL A 79 -1.13 -2.14 -3.28
CA VAL A 79 -2.03 -2.12 -4.44
C VAL A 79 -1.20 -1.87 -5.68
N VAL A 80 -1.32 -2.74 -6.69
CA VAL A 80 -0.70 -2.56 -8.00
C VAL A 80 -1.79 -2.18 -8.99
N ALA A 81 -1.58 -1.10 -9.75
CA ALA A 81 -2.54 -0.61 -10.71
C ALA A 81 -2.77 -1.60 -11.88
N ASN A 82 -3.90 -1.45 -12.55
CA ASN A 82 -4.20 -2.24 -13.76
C ASN A 82 -3.11 -2.07 -14.82
N ARG A 83 -2.75 -3.17 -15.48
CA ARG A 83 -1.66 -3.22 -16.49
C ARG A 83 -0.28 -2.88 -15.93
N CYS A 84 -0.10 -2.88 -14.61
CA CYS A 84 1.20 -2.67 -13.98
C CYS A 84 1.68 -3.93 -13.25
N THR A 85 2.98 -3.97 -13.01
CA THR A 85 3.66 -4.98 -12.20
C THR A 85 4.64 -4.30 -11.26
N LEU A 86 4.69 -4.79 -10.03
CA LEU A 86 5.66 -4.35 -9.02
C LEU A 86 6.57 -5.53 -8.70
N LYS A 87 7.84 -5.42 -9.08
CA LYS A 87 8.87 -6.37 -8.68
C LYS A 87 9.59 -5.86 -7.44
N VAL A 88 9.76 -6.72 -6.46
CA VAL A 88 10.38 -6.39 -5.17
C VAL A 88 11.49 -7.36 -4.84
N TRP A 89 12.42 -6.90 -4.00
CA TRP A 89 13.48 -7.75 -3.45
C TRP A 89 13.62 -7.57 -1.94
N SER A 90 14.05 -8.65 -1.28
CA SER A 90 14.17 -8.69 0.16
C SER A 90 15.42 -7.99 0.71
N LYS A 91 16.42 -7.72 -0.14
CA LYS A 91 17.62 -6.96 0.23
C LYS A 91 17.81 -5.75 -0.69
N SER A 92 18.48 -4.74 -0.16
CA SER A 92 18.91 -3.58 -0.93
C SER A 92 19.88 -4.00 -2.06
N GLY A 93 19.99 -3.16 -3.09
CA GLY A 93 20.73 -3.45 -4.31
C GLY A 93 20.05 -4.49 -5.20
N LYS A 94 18.72 -4.68 -5.09
CA LYS A 94 17.96 -5.71 -5.83
C LYS A 94 18.49 -7.13 -5.62
N ALA A 95 18.85 -7.46 -4.38
CA ALA A 95 19.44 -8.73 -4.00
C ALA A 95 18.51 -9.58 -3.14
N GLY A 96 18.90 -10.84 -2.91
CA GLY A 96 18.11 -11.78 -2.11
C GLY A 96 16.92 -12.36 -2.87
N ASN A 97 15.88 -12.71 -2.13
CA ASN A 97 14.65 -13.23 -2.72
C ASN A 97 13.92 -12.10 -3.46
N ASN A 98 13.21 -12.45 -4.52
CA ASN A 98 12.41 -11.49 -5.28
C ASN A 98 11.02 -12.03 -5.55
N ARG A 99 10.08 -11.11 -5.77
CA ARG A 99 8.70 -11.43 -6.10
C ARG A 99 8.14 -10.37 -7.03
N THR A 100 7.28 -10.79 -7.94
CA THR A 100 6.50 -9.90 -8.79
C THR A 100 5.05 -9.98 -8.38
N PHE A 101 4.48 -8.82 -8.04
CA PHE A 101 3.06 -8.63 -7.83
C PHE A 101 2.44 -8.06 -9.10
N ASN A 102 1.40 -8.73 -9.58
CA ASN A 102 0.59 -8.24 -10.70
C ASN A 102 -0.49 -7.27 -10.19
N ALA A 103 -1.18 -6.63 -11.13
CA ALA A 103 -2.35 -5.78 -10.86
C ALA A 103 -3.31 -6.44 -9.85
N GLY A 104 -3.73 -5.66 -8.85
CA GLY A 104 -4.60 -6.14 -7.79
C GLY A 104 -4.26 -5.57 -6.42
N VAL A 105 -5.04 -5.99 -5.43
CA VAL A 105 -4.83 -5.65 -4.01
C VAL A 105 -4.17 -6.83 -3.31
N VAL A 106 -3.14 -6.54 -2.55
CA VAL A 106 -2.40 -7.48 -1.70
C VAL A 106 -2.61 -7.02 -0.28
N TYR A 107 -3.63 -7.58 0.38
CA TYR A 107 -4.05 -7.11 1.69
C TYR A 107 -3.02 -7.40 2.78
N GLN A 108 -2.40 -8.58 2.78
CA GLN A 108 -1.49 -8.99 3.84
C GLN A 108 -0.25 -9.65 3.23
N LEU A 109 0.92 -9.01 3.33
CA LEU A 109 2.16 -9.54 2.77
C LEU A 109 2.65 -10.80 3.50
N LYS A 110 2.21 -11.01 4.75
CA LYS A 110 2.48 -12.24 5.51
C LYS A 110 1.91 -13.51 4.89
N ASP A 111 0.90 -13.39 4.01
CA ASP A 111 0.31 -14.54 3.32
C ASP A 111 1.17 -15.02 2.14
N TYR A 112 2.29 -14.34 1.88
CA TYR A 112 3.16 -14.61 0.76
C TYR A 112 4.54 -15.02 1.22
N ALA A 113 4.92 -16.26 0.90
CA ALA A 113 6.21 -16.82 1.30
C ALA A 113 7.41 -16.07 0.69
N ASN A 114 8.44 -15.94 1.51
CA ASN A 114 9.72 -15.30 1.20
C ASN A 114 10.87 -16.26 1.60
N GLY A 115 11.08 -17.29 0.79
CA GLY A 115 11.98 -18.39 1.12
C GLY A 115 11.29 -19.48 1.96
N LEU A 116 12.08 -20.24 2.72
CA LEU A 116 11.57 -21.44 3.42
C LEU A 116 10.91 -21.16 4.78
N PHE A 117 11.34 -20.11 5.50
CA PHE A 117 10.93 -19.84 6.88
C PHE A 117 10.40 -18.42 7.12
N GLY A 118 9.99 -17.71 6.07
CA GLY A 118 9.54 -16.33 6.19
C GLY A 118 8.53 -15.93 5.13
N ASP A 119 8.03 -14.70 5.27
CA ASP A 119 7.04 -14.09 4.40
C ASP A 119 7.48 -12.68 3.95
N TRP A 120 6.64 -12.03 3.14
CA TRP A 120 6.97 -10.72 2.57
C TRP A 120 6.61 -9.55 3.47
N ASN A 121 5.97 -9.77 4.63
CA ASN A 121 5.66 -8.72 5.57
C ASN A 121 6.95 -8.07 6.05
N ASP A 122 7.03 -6.75 5.99
CA ASP A 122 8.16 -5.97 6.48
C ASP A 122 9.52 -6.46 5.92
N SER A 123 9.53 -6.97 4.69
CA SER A 123 10.71 -7.59 4.09
C SER A 123 11.20 -6.89 2.82
N ILE A 124 10.42 -5.98 2.26
CA ILE A 124 10.76 -5.30 1.00
C ILE A 124 11.85 -4.23 1.27
N ASN A 125 12.96 -4.30 0.51
CA ASN A 125 14.09 -3.37 0.61
C ASN A 125 14.53 -2.75 -0.73
N SER A 126 13.95 -3.20 -1.84
CA SER A 126 14.07 -2.52 -3.14
C SER A 126 12.91 -2.90 -4.03
N TYR A 127 12.61 -2.06 -5.02
CA TYR A 127 11.51 -2.30 -5.95
C TYR A 127 11.77 -1.73 -7.34
N TYR A 128 11.02 -2.26 -8.30
CA TYR A 128 10.93 -1.76 -9.66
C TYR A 128 9.47 -1.87 -10.09
N CYS A 129 8.89 -0.76 -10.55
CA CYS A 129 7.49 -0.72 -10.98
C CYS A 129 7.40 -0.37 -12.46
N THR A 130 6.61 -1.14 -13.21
CA THR A 130 6.42 -0.90 -14.65
C THR A 130 5.00 -1.18 -15.08
N CYS A 131 4.49 -0.37 -16.00
CA CYS A 131 3.18 -0.47 -16.62
C CYS A 131 3.30 -0.66 -18.13
N THR A 132 2.39 -1.44 -18.70
CA THR A 132 2.28 -1.74 -20.14
C THR A 132 1.10 -1.04 -20.78
#